data_AF-A0A920E1Y1-F1
#
_entry.id   AF-A0A920E1Y1-F1
#
_cell.length_a   1.000
_cell.length_b   1.000
_cell.length_c   1.000
_cell.angle_alpha   90.00
_cell.angle_beta   90.00
_cell.angle_gamma   90.00
#
_symmetry.space_group_name_H-M   'P 1'
#
loop_
_entity.id
_entity.type
_entity.pdbx_description
1 polymer ?
#
loop_
_entity_poly.entity_id
_entity_poly.type
_entity_poly.pdbx_seq_one_letter_code
_entity_poly.pdbx_strand_id
1 'polypeptide(L)'
;MHSATKYLNGHSDLAAGAIIGTEKNIKAISSTLNHLGGSLDPNTCYLLDRGIKTLSVRMERQCFNAFKDSRIFKRSSRSRER
;
A
#
# COMPACT_ATOMS: atom_id res chain seq x y z
N MET A 1 8.07 4.61 -5.42
CA MET A 1 6.97 5.45 -4.90
C MET A 1 5.78 4.54 -4.62
N HIS A 2 5.13 4.71 -3.48
CA HIS A 2 3.94 3.94 -3.10
C HIS A 2 2.82 4.86 -2.59
N SER A 3 1.57 4.48 -2.87
CA SER A 3 0.40 5.05 -2.20
C SER A 3 0.20 4.31 -0.89
N ALA A 4 0.56 4.97 0.22
CA ALA A 4 0.48 4.40 1.55
C ALA A 4 -0.97 4.24 2.05
N THR A 5 -1.91 5.00 1.46
CA THR A 5 -3.36 4.82 1.60
C THR A 5 -3.83 3.37 1.41
N LYS A 6 -3.17 2.64 0.50
CA LYS A 6 -3.62 1.31 0.06
C LYS A 6 -3.13 0.24 1.04
N TYR A 7 -2.27 -0.63 0.55
CA TYR A 7 -1.84 -1.81 1.27
C TYR A 7 -0.99 -1.52 2.51
N LEU A 8 -0.17 -0.47 2.48
CA LEU A 8 0.71 -0.10 3.60
C LEU A 8 -0.14 0.21 4.85
N ASN A 9 -1.16 1.05 4.72
CA ASN A 9 -2.17 1.21 5.76
C ASN A 9 -3.01 -0.08 5.92
N GLY A 10 -3.78 -0.45 4.89
CA GLY A 10 -4.65 -1.62 4.91
C GLY A 10 -5.96 -1.46 5.67
N HIS A 11 -6.24 -0.28 6.25
CA HIS A 11 -7.44 0.00 7.05
C HIS A 11 -8.37 1.08 6.47
N SER A 12 -8.03 1.68 5.32
CA SER A 12 -8.87 2.66 4.61
C SER A 12 -9.26 3.92 5.42
N ASP A 13 -8.52 4.21 6.49
CA ASP A 13 -8.78 5.28 7.47
C ASP A 13 -7.80 6.47 7.37
N LEU A 14 -6.86 6.44 6.41
CA LEU A 14 -5.92 7.54 6.13
C LEU A 14 -5.54 7.61 4.65
N ALA A 15 -5.08 8.79 4.21
CA ALA A 15 -4.44 8.98 2.91
C ALA A 15 -2.98 9.46 3.09
N ALA A 16 -2.03 8.74 2.50
CA ALA A 16 -0.61 9.07 2.58
C ALA A 16 0.17 8.56 1.35
N GLY A 17 1.32 9.17 1.09
CA GLY A 17 2.29 8.76 0.08
C GLY A 17 3.62 8.38 0.72
N ALA A 18 4.33 7.43 0.11
CA ALA A 18 5.67 7.03 0.53
C ALA A 18 6.65 7.05 -0.64
N ILE A 19 7.79 7.73 -0.44
CA ILE A 19 8.92 7.76 -1.37
C ILE A 19 10.13 7.20 -0.65
N ILE A 20 10.74 6.17 -1.23
CA ILE A 20 11.93 5.49 -0.71
C ILE A 20 12.96 5.50 -1.83
N GLY A 21 14.20 5.84 -1.51
CA GLY A 21 15.29 5.95 -2.48
C GLY A 21 16.61 6.33 -1.82
N THR A 22 17.62 6.62 -2.63
CA THR A 22 18.95 7.04 -2.15
C THR A 22 18.89 8.35 -1.38
N GLU A 23 19.80 8.55 -0.43
CA GLU A 23 19.91 9.79 0.35
C GLU A 23 19.95 11.07 -0.51
N LYS A 24 20.71 11.05 -1.61
CA LYS A 24 20.80 12.19 -2.56
C LYS A 24 19.42 12.58 -3.10
N ASN A 25 18.65 11.60 -3.56
CA ASN A 25 17.31 11.83 -4.11
C ASN A 25 16.32 12.25 -3.02
N ILE A 26 16.37 11.63 -1.84
CA ILE A 26 15.50 11.99 -0.71
C ILE A 26 15.79 13.42 -0.25
N LYS A 27 17.05 13.84 -0.14
CA LYS A 27 17.42 15.23 0.20
C LYS A 27 16.81 16.25 -0.77
N ALA A 28 16.91 15.99 -2.07
CA ALA A 28 16.31 16.87 -3.09
C ALA A 28 14.78 16.93 -2.94
N ILE A 29 14.12 15.79 -2.76
CA ILE A 29 12.67 15.69 -2.62
C ILE A 29 12.19 16.34 -1.31
N SER A 30 12.87 16.14 -0.19
CA SER A 30 12.56 16.76 1.09
C SER A 30 12.65 18.29 1.02
N SER A 31 13.63 18.83 0.30
CA SER A 31 13.70 20.27 0.05
C SER A 31 12.43 20.75 -0.67
N THR A 32 12.02 20.08 -1.74
CA THR A 32 10.78 20.42 -2.46
C THR A 32 9.53 20.27 -1.58
N LEU A 33 9.42 19.20 -0.79
CA LEU A 33 8.28 18.97 0.12
C LEU A 33 8.18 20.08 1.17
N ASN A 34 9.29 20.54 1.72
CA ASN A 34 9.30 21.63 2.70
C ASN A 34 8.77 22.94 2.10
N HIS A 35 9.11 23.25 0.86
CA HIS A 35 8.62 24.45 0.17
C HIS A 35 7.13 24.34 -0.24
N LEU A 36 6.65 23.14 -0.55
CA LEU A 36 5.27 22.89 -0.96
C LEU A 36 4.32 22.55 0.20
N GLY A 37 4.83 22.45 1.43
CA GLY A 37 4.03 22.08 2.61
C GLY A 37 3.62 20.60 2.63
N GLY A 38 4.37 19.71 1.98
CA GLY A 38 4.07 18.28 1.87
C GLY A 38 4.36 17.45 3.13
N SER A 39 4.17 18.03 4.31
CA SER A 39 4.33 17.32 5.59
C SER A 39 3.09 16.50 5.91
N LEU A 40 3.30 15.29 6.44
CA LEU A 40 2.21 14.40 6.86
C LEU A 40 1.80 14.72 8.29
N ASP A 41 0.50 14.66 8.59
CA ASP A 41 0.04 14.90 9.95
C ASP A 41 0.53 13.77 10.92
N PRO A 42 0.85 14.08 12.18
CA PRO A 42 1.38 13.10 13.13
C PRO A 42 0.44 11.93 13.44
N ASN A 43 -0.87 12.16 13.43
CA ASN A 43 -1.87 11.12 13.67
C ASN A 43 -1.94 10.13 12.50
N THR A 44 -1.86 10.61 11.26
CA THR A 44 -1.74 9.81 10.05
C THR A 44 -0.44 9.01 10.05
N CYS A 45 0.67 9.57 10.54
CA CYS A 45 1.90 8.82 10.76
C CYS A 45 1.69 7.65 11.74
N TYR A 46 1.00 7.87 12.86
CA TYR A 46 0.69 6.84 13.85
C TYR A 46 -0.21 5.73 13.28
N LEU A 47 -1.27 6.10 12.56
CA LEU A 47 -2.17 5.14 11.92
C LEU A 47 -1.43 4.31 10.86
N LEU A 48 -0.51 4.92 10.12
CA LEU A 48 0.32 4.22 9.15
C LEU A 48 1.28 3.22 9.84
N ASP A 49 1.93 3.61 10.93
CA ASP A 49 2.80 2.73 11.73
C ASP A 49 2.02 1.52 12.28
N ARG A 50 0.81 1.76 12.79
CA ARG A 50 -0.12 0.69 13.21
C ARG A 50 -0.41 -0.29 12.06
N GLY A 51 -0.74 0.23 10.88
CA GLY A 51 -1.05 -0.59 9.69
C GLY A 51 0.14 -1.44 9.24
N ILE A 52 1.34 -0.87 9.21
CA ILE A 52 2.56 -1.54 8.73
C ILE A 52 2.90 -2.79 9.56
N LYS A 53 2.66 -2.79 10.87
CA LYS A 53 2.93 -3.93 11.76
C LYS A 53 2.24 -5.22 11.33
N THR A 54 1.10 -5.12 10.63
CA THR A 54 0.33 -6.28 10.15
C THR A 54 0.43 -6.49 8.64
N LEU A 55 1.28 -5.72 7.95
CA LEU A 55 1.37 -5.74 6.49
C LEU A 55 1.71 -7.13 5.93
N SER A 56 2.68 -7.81 6.53
CA SER A 56 3.16 -9.12 6.08
C SER A 56 2.04 -10.17 6.07
N VAL A 57 1.36 -10.33 7.21
CA VAL A 57 0.27 -11.31 7.37
C VAL A 57 -0.95 -10.95 6.51
N ARG A 58 -1.25 -9.66 6.34
CA ARG A 58 -2.33 -9.21 5.44
C ARG A 58 -2.00 -9.52 3.99
N MET A 59 -0.78 -9.22 3.55
CA MET A 59 -0.32 -9.47 2.18
C MET A 59 -0.33 -10.94 1.83
N GLU A 60 0.21 -11.79 2.69
CA GLU A 60 0.22 -13.24 2.49
C GLU A 60 -1.20 -13.78 2.30
N ARG A 61 -2.12 -13.38 3.20
CA ARG A 61 -3.52 -13.81 3.12
C ARG A 61 -4.24 -13.28 1.89
N GLN A 62 -3.99 -12.02 1.50
CA GLN A 62 -4.56 -11.41 0.29
C GLN A 62 -4.08 -12.14 -0.97
N CYS A 63 -2.78 -12.43 -1.08
CA CYS A 63 -2.21 -13.20 -2.18
C CYS A 63 -2.79 -14.61 -2.25
N PHE A 64 -2.90 -15.31 -1.11
CA PHE A 64 -3.49 -16.64 -1.05
C PHE A 64 -4.95 -16.65 -1.51
N ASN A 65 -5.77 -15.72 -1.00
CA ASN A 65 -7.18 -15.62 -1.36
C ASN A 65 -7.36 -15.29 -2.84
N ALA A 66 -6.64 -14.28 -3.35
CA ALA A 66 -6.71 -13.90 -4.76
C ALA A 66 -6.31 -15.05 -5.70
N PHE A 67 -5.31 -15.86 -5.31
CA PHE A 67 -4.91 -17.03 -6.07
C PHE A 67 -5.99 -18.12 -6.06
N LYS A 68 -6.59 -18.39 -4.90
CA LYS A 68 -7.71 -19.34 -4.78
C LYS A 68 -8.90 -18.92 -5.63
N ASP A 69 -9.28 -17.65 -5.57
CA ASP A 69 -10.41 -17.09 -6.33
C ASP A 69 -10.14 -17.14 -7.83
N SER A 70 -8.92 -16.81 -8.26
CA SER A 70 -8.50 -16.93 -9.67
C SER A 70 -8.65 -18.37 -10.19
N ARG A 71 -8.33 -19.39 -9.38
CA ARG A 71 -8.51 -20.80 -9.75
C ARG A 71 -9.98 -21.18 -9.86
N ILE A 72 -10.82 -20.70 -8.95
CA ILE A 72 -12.28 -20.94 -9.00
C ILE A 72 -12.85 -20.29 -10.26
N PHE A 73 -12.50 -19.03 -10.51
CA PHE A 73 -12.96 -18.28 -11.67
C PHE A 73 -12.55 -18.95 -12.99
N LYS A 74 -11.31 -19.42 -13.13
CA LYS A 74 -10.86 -20.16 -14.32
C LYS A 74 -11.60 -21.48 -14.55
N ARG A 75 -12.02 -22.16 -13.48
CA ARG A 75 -12.81 -23.40 -13.58
C ARG A 75 -14.25 -23.12 -14.04
N SER A 76 -14.87 -22.07 -13.50
CA SER A 76 -16.23 -21.70 -13.86
C SER A 76 -16.32 -21.08 -15.26
N SER A 77 -15.33 -20.31 -15.70
CA SER A 77 -15.27 -19.76 -17.06
C SER A 77 -15.09 -20.83 -18.12
N ARG A 78 -14.26 -21.85 -17.85
CA ARG A 78 -14.05 -23.01 -18.75
C ARG A 78 -15.30 -23.88 -18.95
N SER A 79 -16.29 -23.75 -18.06
CA SER A 79 -17.58 -24.44 -18.17
C SER A 79 -18.64 -23.63 -18.93
N ARG A 80 -18.38 -22.34 -19.21
CA ARG A 80 -19.27 -21.45 -19.99
C ARG A 80 -18.90 -21.36 -21.48
N GLU A 81 -17.72 -21.87 -21.86
CA GLU A 81 -17.25 -21.96 -23.26
C GLU A 81 -17.57 -23.33 -23.93
N ARG A 82 -18.40 -24.16 -23.29
CA ARG A 82 -19.02 -25.36 -23.89
C ARG A 82 -20.52 -25.18 -23.92
#